data_AF-A0AAD6AB64-F1
#
_entry.id   AF-A0AAD6AB64-F1
#
_cell.length_a   1.000
_cell.length_b   1.000
_cell.length_c   1.000
_cell.angle_alpha   90.00
_cell.angle_beta   90.00
_cell.angle_gamma   90.00
#
_symmetry.space_group_name_H-M   'P 1'
#
loop_
_entity.id
_entity.type
_entity.pdbx_description
1 polymer ?
#
loop_
_entity_poly.entity_id
_entity_poly.type
_entity_poly.pdbx_seq_one_letter_code
_entity_poly.pdbx_strand_id
1 'polypeptide(L)'
;MIDSACQTDPPKYRTVRTQLSSRTLGSHRSTAVQAKIPCRSVGVETLPLEVPVPFLTSTPLKRPPKRPCVDLEEEYEDPFEGSSSLVFSEGKDATYDPAESITNATETTAMSGQEQNPPQTINTYIVYETCLMELFESCPVCKRVCDVQTRRIGTFISVQQLCPHCQFTRNWNSQPVLGSTPVGNLQLSVATYVNGASFYKLSKVFKAMNMQLCKYNTFRRHARMFIEPAIVSYWQKSQEGMLQKLHAEEKVIVGGDMRADSPGHSAKFGSYTMMDLKNNKVVDLQLVQSNEVGGSYHMELEGLKRSLELLKERGVTLDCIVTDRHLQIQEFLRESSVTQFFDVWHIEKDTNPASYISRIIF
;
A
#
# COMPACT_ATOMS: atom_id res chain seq x y z
N MET A 1 69.30 23.48 -4.12
CA MET A 1 68.88 22.24 -3.42
C MET A 1 67.43 22.03 -3.76
N ILE A 2 67.16 20.87 -4.36
CA ILE A 2 65.91 20.53 -5.06
C ILE A 2 64.97 19.88 -4.04
N ASP A 3 63.81 20.49 -3.81
CA ASP A 3 62.72 19.89 -3.04
C ASP A 3 62.06 18.79 -3.87
N SER A 4 62.07 17.58 -3.33
CA SER A 4 61.48 16.38 -3.92
C SER A 4 60.07 16.19 -3.37
N ALA A 5 59.07 16.57 -4.16
CA ALA A 5 57.67 16.19 -3.93
C ALA A 5 57.41 14.81 -4.58
N CYS A 6 57.17 13.80 -3.75
CA CYS A 6 56.68 12.49 -4.19
C CYS A 6 55.23 12.60 -4.64
N GLN A 7 54.99 12.52 -5.95
CA GLN A 7 53.67 12.36 -6.53
C GLN A 7 53.55 10.90 -7.01
N THR A 8 52.74 10.10 -6.31
CA THR A 8 52.42 8.72 -6.72
C THR A 8 51.33 8.75 -7.79
N ASP A 9 51.64 8.23 -8.97
CA ASP A 9 50.69 8.06 -10.07
C ASP A 9 49.54 7.09 -9.69
N PRO A 10 48.29 7.35 -10.10
CA PRO A 10 47.18 6.42 -9.91
C PRO A 10 47.30 5.21 -10.86
N PRO A 11 46.86 4.00 -10.44
CA PRO A 11 46.97 2.81 -11.26
C PRO A 11 46.10 2.89 -12.53
N LYS A 12 46.69 2.52 -13.67
CA LYS A 12 45.99 2.39 -14.95
C LYS A 12 44.98 1.23 -14.90
N TYR A 13 43.71 1.52 -14.71
CA TYR A 13 42.63 0.55 -14.92
C TYR A 13 42.42 0.34 -16.43
N ARG A 14 42.71 -0.86 -16.91
CA ARG A 14 42.44 -1.29 -18.29
C ARG A 14 41.02 -1.84 -18.37
N THR A 15 40.07 -1.03 -18.82
CA THR A 15 38.70 -1.48 -19.07
C THR A 15 38.65 -2.28 -20.38
N VAL A 16 38.51 -3.60 -20.30
CA VAL A 16 38.27 -4.44 -21.48
C VAL A 16 36.77 -4.37 -21.79
N ARG A 17 36.41 -3.66 -22.85
CA ARG A 17 35.04 -3.57 -23.38
C ARG A 17 34.90 -4.61 -24.48
N THR A 18 34.23 -5.72 -24.22
CA THR A 18 33.93 -6.71 -25.26
C THR A 18 32.70 -6.25 -26.04
N GLN A 19 32.91 -5.56 -27.17
CA GLN A 19 31.85 -5.32 -28.15
C GLN A 19 31.69 -6.58 -29.00
N LEU A 20 30.58 -7.31 -28.83
CA LEU A 20 30.11 -8.30 -29.79
C LEU A 20 29.18 -7.58 -30.78
N SER A 21 29.53 -7.62 -32.06
CA SER A 21 28.72 -7.08 -33.15
C SER A 21 27.54 -8.02 -33.45
N SER A 22 26.39 -7.46 -33.87
CA SER A 22 25.13 -8.21 -34.05
C SER A 22 25.10 -9.16 -35.26
N ARG A 23 26.25 -9.59 -35.79
CA ARG A 23 26.36 -10.45 -36.99
C ARG A 23 26.98 -11.82 -36.73
N THR A 24 26.96 -12.31 -35.48
CA THR A 24 27.52 -13.65 -35.17
C THR A 24 26.59 -14.56 -34.34
N LEU A 25 25.26 -14.39 -34.45
CA LEU A 25 24.30 -15.40 -33.97
C LEU A 25 23.80 -16.23 -35.16
N GLY A 26 24.50 -17.34 -35.44
CA GLY A 26 23.95 -18.41 -36.27
C GLY A 26 22.91 -19.21 -35.47
N SER A 27 21.81 -19.59 -36.12
CA SER A 27 20.74 -20.40 -35.53
C SER A 27 21.25 -21.80 -35.20
N HIS A 28 21.56 -22.03 -33.92
CA HIS A 28 21.81 -23.37 -33.39
C HIS A 28 20.60 -23.81 -32.56
N ARG A 29 19.81 -24.71 -33.12
CA ARG A 29 18.72 -25.43 -32.45
C ARG A 29 19.32 -26.59 -31.66
N SER A 30 19.29 -26.52 -30.34
CA SER A 30 19.70 -27.60 -29.45
C SER A 30 18.61 -28.67 -29.36
N THR A 31 18.99 -29.93 -29.60
CA THR A 31 18.13 -31.11 -29.44
C THR A 31 18.08 -31.49 -27.97
N ALA A 32 16.94 -31.31 -27.31
CA ALA A 32 16.75 -31.72 -25.93
C ALA A 32 16.58 -33.25 -25.82
N VAL A 33 17.49 -33.90 -25.10
CA VAL A 33 17.40 -35.31 -24.70
C VAL A 33 16.66 -35.37 -23.37
N GLN A 34 15.45 -35.97 -23.36
CA GLN A 34 14.72 -36.25 -22.12
C GLN A 34 15.31 -37.49 -21.43
N ALA A 35 15.91 -37.30 -20.25
CA ALA A 35 16.24 -38.40 -19.35
C ALA A 35 15.00 -38.80 -18.54
N LYS A 36 14.52 -40.04 -18.73
CA LYS A 36 13.46 -40.64 -17.92
C LYS A 36 14.02 -41.18 -16.60
N ILE A 37 13.50 -40.73 -15.47
CA ILE A 37 13.71 -41.34 -14.15
C ILE A 37 12.61 -42.40 -13.95
N PRO A 38 12.94 -43.66 -13.58
CA PRO A 38 11.93 -44.69 -13.38
C PRO A 38 11.27 -44.54 -12.01
N CYS A 39 9.96 -44.28 -11.99
CA CYS A 39 9.14 -44.41 -10.79
C CYS A 39 8.38 -45.74 -10.87
N ARG A 40 8.57 -46.58 -9.86
CA ARG A 40 7.98 -47.92 -9.74
C ARG A 40 6.50 -47.78 -9.39
N SER A 41 5.60 -48.13 -10.31
CA SER A 41 4.17 -48.26 -10.04
C SER A 41 3.83 -49.70 -9.67
N VAL A 42 3.02 -49.86 -8.62
CA VAL A 42 2.35 -51.11 -8.28
C VAL A 42 0.91 -50.97 -8.80
N GLY A 43 0.56 -51.72 -9.85
CA GLY A 43 -0.84 -51.95 -10.24
C GLY A 43 -1.51 -52.89 -9.23
N VAL A 44 -2.83 -53.10 -9.19
CA VAL A 44 -3.78 -53.54 -10.22
C VAL A 44 -5.16 -53.49 -9.47
N GLU A 45 -6.32 -53.08 -9.97
CA GLU A 45 -7.15 -53.65 -11.06
C GLU A 45 -8.42 -52.79 -11.24
N THR A 46 -8.91 -52.67 -12.48
CA THR A 46 -10.18 -52.04 -12.88
C THR A 46 -11.22 -53.10 -13.25
N LEU A 47 -12.50 -52.86 -12.97
CA LEU A 47 -13.60 -53.20 -13.90
C LEU A 47 -14.82 -52.24 -13.76
N PRO A 48 -15.64 -52.08 -14.82
CA PRO A 48 -16.48 -50.89 -15.07
C PRO A 48 -18.00 -51.17 -15.05
N LEU A 49 -18.85 -50.13 -14.98
CA LEU A 49 -20.21 -50.17 -15.56
C LEU A 49 -20.82 -48.78 -15.80
N GLU A 50 -21.65 -48.71 -16.84
CA GLU A 50 -22.09 -47.56 -17.66
C GLU A 50 -23.44 -46.90 -17.25
N VAL A 51 -23.51 -45.55 -17.34
CA VAL A 51 -24.57 -44.67 -17.98
C VAL A 51 -26.01 -44.60 -17.36
N PRO A 52 -26.89 -43.55 -17.53
CA PRO A 52 -26.83 -42.06 -17.47
C PRO A 52 -27.91 -41.34 -16.56
N VAL A 53 -27.65 -40.06 -16.17
CA VAL A 53 -28.49 -38.80 -16.00
C VAL A 53 -30.05 -38.92 -15.76
N PRO A 54 -30.79 -38.13 -14.90
CA PRO A 54 -30.76 -36.65 -14.72
C PRO A 54 -31.10 -36.01 -13.33
N PHE A 55 -30.77 -34.70 -13.24
CA PHE A 55 -31.27 -33.57 -12.42
C PHE A 55 -32.21 -33.80 -11.21
N LEU A 56 -31.92 -33.11 -10.08
CA LEU A 56 -32.82 -32.13 -9.44
C LEU A 56 -32.14 -31.35 -8.29
N THR A 57 -32.51 -30.08 -8.20
CA THR A 57 -32.10 -28.99 -7.29
C THR A 57 -32.53 -29.15 -5.82
N SER A 58 -31.70 -28.69 -4.88
CA SER A 58 -32.16 -27.99 -3.66
C SER A 58 -31.03 -27.17 -3.01
N THR A 59 -31.35 -25.92 -2.66
CA THR A 59 -30.50 -24.97 -1.92
C THR A 59 -30.68 -25.14 -0.41
N PRO A 60 -29.61 -25.03 0.41
CA PRO A 60 -29.76 -24.77 1.83
C PRO A 60 -29.42 -23.32 2.20
N LEU A 61 -30.32 -22.72 2.98
CA LEU A 61 -30.26 -21.41 3.62
C LEU A 61 -28.93 -21.17 4.38
N LYS A 62 -28.26 -20.04 4.10
CA LYS A 62 -27.10 -19.55 4.86
C LYS A 62 -27.55 -19.01 6.23
N ARG A 63 -27.08 -19.66 7.31
CA ARG A 63 -27.03 -19.07 8.67
C ARG A 63 -25.82 -18.12 8.79
N PRO A 64 -25.88 -17.08 9.63
CA PRO A 64 -24.77 -16.14 9.79
C PRO A 64 -23.58 -16.82 10.50
N PRO A 65 -22.31 -16.55 10.11
CA PRO A 65 -21.17 -17.18 10.76
C PRO A 65 -20.88 -16.55 12.12
N LYS A 66 -20.84 -17.41 13.16
CA LYS A 66 -20.19 -17.11 14.44
C LYS A 66 -18.67 -16.98 14.22
N ARG A 67 -18.03 -16.13 15.03
CA ARG A 67 -16.58 -15.85 15.04
C ARG A 67 -15.76 -17.16 15.11
N PRO A 68 -14.72 -17.35 14.26
CA PRO A 68 -13.81 -18.47 14.43
C PRO A 68 -12.84 -18.24 15.60
N CYS A 69 -12.68 -19.27 16.42
CA CYS A 69 -11.60 -19.43 17.39
C CYS A 69 -10.26 -19.61 16.66
N VAL A 70 -9.16 -19.16 17.26
CA VAL A 70 -7.82 -19.25 16.69
C VAL A 70 -7.28 -20.66 16.94
N ASP A 71 -7.13 -21.45 15.87
CA ASP A 71 -6.25 -22.62 15.87
C ASP A 71 -4.87 -22.24 15.30
N LEU A 72 -3.83 -22.87 15.85
CA LEU A 72 -2.43 -22.72 15.46
C LEU A 72 -2.25 -23.25 14.03
N GLU A 73 -1.96 -22.34 13.09
CA GLU A 73 -1.60 -22.72 11.72
C GLU A 73 -0.07 -22.83 11.59
N GLU A 74 0.36 -24.01 11.13
CA GLU A 74 1.74 -24.40 10.86
C GLU A 74 2.36 -23.58 9.71
N GLU A 75 3.69 -23.51 9.77
CA GLU A 75 4.57 -22.76 8.90
C GLU A 75 4.66 -23.42 7.52
N TYR A 76 4.18 -22.73 6.47
CA TYR A 76 4.52 -23.04 5.09
C TYR A 76 5.47 -21.96 4.56
N GLU A 77 6.72 -22.35 4.35
CA GLU A 77 7.71 -21.62 3.55
C GLU A 77 7.29 -21.69 2.07
N ASP A 78 7.22 -20.54 1.39
CA ASP A 78 6.89 -20.41 -0.03
C ASP A 78 8.16 -20.37 -0.88
N PRO A 79 8.44 -21.38 -1.73
CA PRO A 79 9.62 -21.43 -2.57
C PRO A 79 9.38 -20.72 -3.90
N PHE A 80 9.32 -19.38 -3.88
CA PHE A 80 9.47 -18.56 -5.09
C PHE A 80 10.47 -17.43 -4.86
N GLU A 81 11.73 -17.81 -4.62
CA GLU A 81 12.88 -16.99 -5.00
C GLU A 81 13.11 -17.13 -6.52
N GLY A 82 12.56 -16.20 -7.28
CA GLY A 82 12.81 -16.04 -8.71
C GLY A 82 13.03 -14.58 -9.03
N SER A 83 14.28 -14.12 -8.88
CA SER A 83 14.72 -12.76 -9.21
C SER A 83 14.40 -12.41 -10.67
N SER A 84 13.58 -11.38 -10.88
CA SER A 84 13.54 -10.65 -12.15
C SER A 84 13.89 -9.19 -11.87
N SER A 85 15.13 -8.83 -12.21
CA SER A 85 15.62 -7.46 -12.15
C SER A 85 14.97 -6.64 -13.26
N LEU A 86 13.88 -5.94 -12.94
CA LEU A 86 13.43 -4.82 -13.77
C LEU A 86 14.06 -3.54 -13.24
N VAL A 87 14.96 -2.99 -14.04
CA VAL A 87 15.60 -1.69 -13.81
C VAL A 87 14.52 -0.62 -13.98
N PHE A 88 13.98 -0.11 -12.88
CA PHE A 88 13.19 1.11 -12.88
C PHE A 88 14.17 2.29 -13.03
N SER A 89 14.05 3.06 -14.11
CA SER A 89 14.62 4.40 -14.13
C SER A 89 13.72 5.30 -13.28
N GLU A 90 14.25 5.76 -12.15
CA GLU A 90 13.61 6.76 -11.29
C GLU A 90 13.45 8.07 -12.07
N GLY A 91 12.23 8.34 -12.53
CA GLY A 91 11.79 9.71 -12.76
C GLY A 91 11.77 10.43 -11.42
N LYS A 92 12.54 11.51 -11.30
CA LYS A 92 12.54 12.38 -10.12
C LYS A 92 11.18 13.05 -10.00
N ASP A 93 10.31 12.50 -9.16
CA ASP A 93 9.15 13.22 -8.65
C ASP A 93 9.50 13.74 -7.26
N ALA A 94 9.42 15.05 -7.07
CA ALA A 94 9.74 15.68 -5.81
C ALA A 94 8.65 15.29 -4.80
N THR A 95 9.03 14.50 -3.80
CA THR A 95 8.12 14.15 -2.70
C THR A 95 7.75 15.42 -1.96
N TYR A 96 6.49 15.84 -2.08
CA TYR A 96 5.92 16.94 -1.34
C TYR A 96 5.84 16.56 0.15
N ASP A 97 6.64 17.24 0.97
CA ASP A 97 6.72 17.09 2.42
C ASP A 97 6.08 18.31 3.09
N PRO A 98 4.88 18.22 3.71
CA PRO A 98 4.18 19.36 4.26
C PRO A 98 4.45 19.56 5.76
N ALA A 99 5.67 19.32 6.24
CA ALA A 99 5.99 19.43 7.66
C ALA A 99 7.16 20.37 7.97
N GLU A 100 6.99 21.67 7.72
CA GLU A 100 7.72 22.70 8.47
C GLU A 100 6.80 23.83 8.93
N SER A 101 6.42 23.81 10.22
CA SER A 101 6.54 24.98 11.11
C SER A 101 5.98 24.72 12.53
N ILE A 102 6.91 24.79 13.50
CA ILE A 102 6.80 25.49 14.81
C ILE A 102 5.88 24.80 15.86
N THR A 103 6.25 24.54 17.12
CA THR A 103 7.09 25.26 18.11
C THR A 103 7.51 24.29 19.21
N ASN A 104 8.69 24.52 19.80
CA ASN A 104 9.11 23.93 21.07
C ASN A 104 8.26 24.50 22.23
N ALA A 105 7.67 23.62 23.05
CA ALA A 105 7.13 24.01 24.36
C ALA A 105 7.49 22.95 25.40
N THR A 106 8.20 23.40 26.42
CA THR A 106 8.74 22.66 27.56
C THR A 106 7.63 22.10 28.46
N GLU A 107 7.86 20.89 28.98
CA GLU A 107 6.99 20.16 29.88
C GLU A 107 6.76 20.88 31.23
N THR A 108 5.54 20.77 31.75
CA THR A 108 5.32 20.82 33.21
C THR A 108 4.16 19.88 33.56
N THR A 109 4.48 18.82 34.29
CA THR A 109 3.53 17.80 34.76
C THR A 109 2.69 18.34 35.91
N ALA A 110 1.37 18.30 35.76
CA ALA A 110 0.42 18.38 36.88
C ALA A 110 -0.51 17.16 36.85
N MET A 111 -0.61 16.47 37.99
CA MET A 111 -1.47 15.31 38.20
C MET A 111 -2.92 15.74 38.44
N SER A 112 -3.89 15.21 37.65
CA SER A 112 -5.29 15.01 38.08
C SER A 112 -6.12 14.31 36.99
N GLY A 113 -6.89 13.29 37.37
CA GLY A 113 -8.07 12.77 36.63
C GLY A 113 -7.80 11.86 35.42
N GLN A 114 -8.13 10.57 35.52
CA GLN A 114 -8.04 9.61 34.41
C GLN A 114 -9.11 9.90 33.33
N GLU A 115 -8.85 10.84 32.44
CA GLU A 115 -9.20 10.65 31.03
C GLU A 115 -8.09 9.78 30.42
N GLN A 116 -8.41 8.54 30.06
CA GLN A 116 -7.44 7.71 29.36
C GLN A 116 -7.21 8.34 27.99
N ASN A 117 -6.02 8.94 27.82
CA ASN A 117 -5.56 9.41 26.52
C ASN A 117 -5.77 8.30 25.46
N PRO A 118 -6.26 8.65 24.26
CA PRO A 118 -6.45 7.67 23.20
C PRO A 118 -5.15 6.90 22.97
N PRO A 119 -5.16 5.58 22.74
CA PRO A 119 -3.94 4.80 22.57
C PRO A 119 -3.00 5.33 21.46
N GLN A 120 -3.53 6.07 20.48
CA GLN A 120 -2.75 6.73 19.43
C GLN A 120 -1.94 7.95 19.87
N THR A 121 -2.18 8.53 21.05
CA THR A 121 -1.45 9.71 21.53
C THR A 121 -0.35 9.36 22.54
N ILE A 122 -0.14 8.07 22.80
CA ILE A 122 0.85 7.58 23.75
C ILE A 122 2.16 7.34 23.01
N ASN A 123 3.26 7.90 23.52
CA ASN A 123 4.60 7.67 22.97
C ASN A 123 4.97 6.18 23.01
N THR A 124 5.53 5.68 21.92
CA THR A 124 5.93 4.28 21.77
C THR A 124 7.45 4.18 21.68
N TYR A 125 8.03 3.24 22.42
CA TYR A 125 9.48 3.02 22.50
C TYR A 125 9.85 1.60 22.09
N ILE A 126 11.06 1.40 21.59
CA ILE A 126 11.65 0.08 21.34
C ILE A 126 12.44 -0.33 22.58
N VAL A 127 12.13 -1.51 23.13
CA VAL A 127 12.79 -2.07 24.31
C VAL A 127 13.27 -3.48 23.98
N TYR A 128 14.52 -3.78 24.31
CA TYR A 128 15.09 -5.11 24.11
C TYR A 128 14.50 -6.11 25.11
N GLU A 129 14.40 -7.37 24.69
CA GLU A 129 13.78 -8.40 25.52
C GLU A 129 14.49 -8.58 26.87
N THR A 130 15.82 -8.56 26.91
CA THR A 130 16.58 -8.66 28.16
C THR A 130 16.23 -7.55 29.14
N CYS A 131 16.25 -6.29 28.68
CA CYS A 131 15.86 -5.13 29.49
C CYS A 131 14.42 -5.21 29.98
N LEU A 132 13.52 -5.77 29.16
CA LEU A 132 12.12 -5.96 29.56
C LEU A 132 11.97 -7.06 30.62
N MET A 133 12.69 -8.16 30.48
CA MET A 133 12.57 -9.32 31.38
C MET A 133 13.13 -9.06 32.77
N GLU A 134 14.11 -8.15 32.92
CA GLU A 134 14.61 -7.68 34.22
C GLU A 134 13.49 -7.24 35.17
N LEU A 135 12.39 -6.70 34.63
CA LEU A 135 11.22 -6.25 35.41
C LEU A 135 10.42 -7.39 36.07
N PHE A 136 10.65 -8.64 35.66
CA PHE A 136 9.86 -9.82 36.06
C PHE A 136 10.68 -10.91 36.75
N GLU A 137 12.00 -10.77 36.85
CA GLU A 137 12.89 -11.77 37.45
C GLU A 137 12.61 -12.01 38.94
N SER A 138 12.25 -10.95 39.68
CA SER A 138 12.04 -11.01 41.13
C SER A 138 10.59 -10.73 41.51
N CYS A 139 10.11 -11.47 42.52
CA CYS A 139 8.79 -11.24 43.09
C CYS A 139 8.75 -9.88 43.79
N PRO A 140 7.78 -9.00 43.48
CA PRO A 140 7.70 -7.68 44.12
C PRO A 140 7.45 -7.79 45.63
N VAL A 141 6.84 -8.89 46.09
CA VAL A 141 6.47 -9.15 47.49
C VAL A 141 7.63 -9.77 48.28
N CYS A 142 8.13 -10.93 47.87
CA CYS A 142 9.11 -11.69 48.66
C CYS A 142 10.55 -11.64 48.12
N LYS A 143 10.79 -10.93 47.01
CA LYS A 143 12.10 -10.74 46.36
C LYS A 143 12.80 -12.01 45.87
N ARG A 144 12.12 -13.16 45.90
CA ARG A 144 12.62 -14.42 45.33
C ARG A 144 12.36 -14.49 43.83
N VAL A 145 13.07 -15.40 43.15
CA VAL A 145 12.92 -15.68 41.72
C VAL A 145 11.47 -16.08 41.40
N CYS A 146 10.98 -15.58 40.27
CA CYS A 146 9.67 -15.91 39.72
C CYS A 146 9.79 -16.82 38.49
N ASP A 147 8.78 -17.67 38.30
CA ASP A 147 8.53 -18.35 37.04
C ASP A 147 7.85 -17.36 36.08
N VAL A 148 8.42 -17.18 34.90
CA VAL A 148 7.94 -16.21 33.91
C VAL A 148 7.60 -16.93 32.61
N GLN A 149 6.36 -16.75 32.15
CA GLN A 149 5.91 -17.23 30.85
C GLN A 149 5.55 -16.05 29.95
N THR A 150 5.96 -16.12 28.68
CA THR A 150 5.70 -15.05 27.71
C THR A 150 4.87 -15.56 26.55
N ARG A 151 4.01 -14.69 26.02
CA ARG A 151 3.24 -14.92 24.80
C ARG A 151 3.44 -13.74 23.86
N ARG A 152 3.79 -14.01 22.61
CA ARG A 152 4.07 -12.99 21.60
C ARG A 152 3.05 -13.03 20.47
N ILE A 153 2.62 -11.87 19.98
CA ILE A 153 1.73 -11.72 18.81
C ILE A 153 2.19 -10.48 18.03
N GLY A 154 2.99 -10.64 16.99
CA GLY A 154 3.60 -9.50 16.30
C GLY A 154 4.44 -8.66 17.28
N THR A 155 4.17 -7.36 17.39
CA THR A 155 4.85 -6.46 18.34
C THR A 155 4.36 -6.59 19.79
N PHE A 156 3.28 -7.35 20.02
CA PHE A 156 2.70 -7.56 21.35
C PHE A 156 3.45 -8.64 22.12
N ILE A 157 3.73 -8.35 23.39
CA ILE A 157 4.19 -9.34 24.37
C ILE A 157 3.32 -9.26 25.63
N SER A 158 2.85 -10.43 26.06
CA SER A 158 2.20 -10.65 27.35
C SER A 158 3.15 -11.45 28.22
N VAL A 159 3.28 -11.05 29.48
CA VAL A 159 4.13 -11.69 30.49
C VAL A 159 3.25 -12.13 31.65
N GLN A 160 3.29 -13.42 31.95
CA GLN A 160 2.69 -14.00 33.15
C GLN A 160 3.82 -14.33 34.12
N GLN A 161 3.81 -13.68 35.27
CA GLN A 161 4.77 -13.87 36.35
C GLN A 161 4.09 -14.60 37.50
N LEU A 162 4.72 -15.68 37.98
CA LEU A 162 4.26 -16.48 39.12
C LEU A 162 5.40 -16.62 40.13
N CYS A 163 5.14 -16.37 41.41
CA CYS A 163 6.09 -16.67 42.48
C CYS A 163 5.73 -18.00 43.16
N PRO A 164 6.57 -19.05 43.06
CA PRO A 164 6.27 -20.35 43.66
C PRO A 164 6.24 -20.31 45.20
N HIS A 165 6.92 -19.33 45.81
CA HIS A 165 7.03 -19.25 47.27
C HIS A 165 5.82 -18.59 47.95
N CYS A 166 5.34 -17.47 47.40
CA CYS A 166 4.24 -16.69 48.01
C CYS A 166 2.96 -16.66 47.16
N GLN A 167 2.93 -17.40 46.04
CA GLN A 167 1.79 -17.51 45.13
C GLN A 167 1.37 -16.18 44.47
N PHE A 168 2.23 -15.15 44.53
CA PHE A 168 2.00 -13.90 43.79
C PHE A 168 1.90 -14.18 42.29
N THR A 169 0.89 -13.61 41.64
CA THR A 169 0.68 -13.72 40.19
C THR A 169 0.46 -12.35 39.58
N ARG A 170 1.06 -12.08 38.42
CA ARG A 170 0.87 -10.87 37.64
C ARG A 170 0.80 -11.18 36.16
N ASN A 171 -0.20 -10.62 35.49
CA ASN A 171 -0.26 -10.55 34.03
C ASN A 171 0.04 -9.13 33.59
N TRP A 172 0.96 -8.98 32.65
CA TRP A 172 1.36 -7.69 32.10
C TRP A 172 1.38 -7.74 30.57
N ASN A 173 0.94 -6.66 29.93
CA ASN A 173 0.88 -6.53 28.47
C ASN A 173 1.69 -5.31 28.04
N SER A 174 2.47 -5.43 26.96
CA SER A 174 3.28 -4.32 26.43
C SER A 174 2.47 -3.22 25.76
N GLN A 175 1.23 -3.50 25.40
CA GLN A 175 0.34 -2.57 24.73
C GLN A 175 -1.12 -2.95 25.02
N PRO A 176 -2.07 -1.99 24.91
CA PRO A 176 -3.50 -2.29 25.03
C PRO A 176 -3.97 -3.28 23.96
N VAL A 177 -5.07 -3.96 24.25
CA VAL A 177 -5.74 -4.88 23.31
C VAL A 177 -7.18 -4.40 23.12
N LEU A 178 -7.56 -4.11 21.88
CA LEU A 178 -8.93 -3.76 21.52
C LEU A 178 -9.64 -5.00 20.99
N GLY A 179 -10.57 -5.53 21.77
CA GLY A 179 -11.19 -6.83 21.49
C GLY A 179 -10.14 -7.94 21.51
N SER A 180 -9.78 -8.46 20.33
CA SER A 180 -8.74 -9.47 20.15
C SER A 180 -7.49 -8.96 19.42
N THR A 181 -7.41 -7.65 19.16
CA THR A 181 -6.33 -7.04 18.36
C THR A 181 -5.42 -6.19 19.24
N PRO A 182 -4.12 -6.51 19.33
CA PRO A 182 -3.15 -5.62 19.96
C PRO A 182 -3.06 -4.29 19.21
N VAL A 183 -3.15 -3.17 19.95
CA VAL A 183 -3.30 -1.83 19.36
C VAL A 183 -2.11 -1.42 18.52
N GLY A 184 -0.89 -1.63 18.99
CA GLY A 184 0.35 -1.33 18.26
C GLY A 184 0.49 -2.13 16.97
N ASN A 185 0.01 -3.38 16.91
CA ASN A 185 -0.03 -4.13 15.64
C ASN A 185 -0.97 -3.46 14.63
N LEU A 186 -2.15 -3.01 15.09
CA LEU A 186 -3.10 -2.31 14.24
C LEU A 186 -2.56 -0.94 13.81
N GLN A 187 -1.99 -0.16 14.74
CA GLN A 187 -1.37 1.14 14.45
C GLN A 187 -0.25 1.02 13.43
N LEU A 188 0.65 0.04 13.58
CA LEU A 188 1.72 -0.19 12.62
C LEU A 188 1.15 -0.56 11.24
N SER A 189 0.07 -1.35 11.20
CA SER A 189 -0.62 -1.69 9.95
C SER A 189 -1.26 -0.46 9.31
N VAL A 190 -1.94 0.39 10.10
CA VAL A 190 -2.52 1.66 9.65
C VAL A 190 -1.42 2.56 9.08
N ALA A 191 -0.37 2.84 9.86
CA ALA A 191 0.73 3.69 9.46
C ALA A 191 1.41 3.19 8.17
N THR A 192 1.61 1.88 8.04
CA THR A 192 2.18 1.30 6.81
C THR A 192 1.25 1.53 5.61
N TYR A 193 -0.04 1.28 5.80
CA TYR A 193 -1.03 1.34 4.72
C TYR A 193 -1.28 2.78 4.23
N VAL A 194 -1.54 3.71 5.14
CA VAL A 194 -1.93 5.09 4.78
C VAL A 194 -0.77 5.90 4.22
N ASN A 195 0.47 5.60 4.62
CA ASN A 195 1.67 6.26 4.07
C ASN A 195 2.16 5.61 2.77
N GLY A 196 1.42 4.65 2.18
CA GLY A 196 1.84 3.95 0.96
C GLY A 196 3.13 3.14 1.14
N ALA A 197 3.50 2.79 2.37
CA ALA A 197 4.73 2.07 2.65
C ALA A 197 4.61 0.58 2.29
N SER A 198 5.69 0.01 1.77
CA SER A 198 5.73 -1.43 1.47
C SER A 198 5.88 -2.24 2.75
N PHE A 199 4.88 -3.07 3.05
CA PHE A 199 4.94 -4.03 4.15
C PHE A 199 6.19 -4.93 4.07
N TYR A 200 6.58 -5.36 2.86
CA TYR A 200 7.76 -6.20 2.68
C TYR A 200 9.07 -5.46 2.98
N LYS A 201 9.18 -4.17 2.60
CA LYS A 201 10.32 -3.33 2.99
C LYS A 201 10.36 -3.15 4.51
N LEU A 202 9.22 -2.88 5.14
CA LEU A 202 9.11 -2.80 6.60
C LEU A 202 9.53 -4.10 7.29
N SER A 203 9.05 -5.24 6.78
CA SER A 203 9.40 -6.57 7.28
C SER A 203 10.91 -6.84 7.21
N LYS A 204 11.58 -6.42 6.14
CA LYS A 204 13.04 -6.50 6.03
C LYS A 204 13.76 -5.69 7.11
N VAL A 205 13.29 -4.47 7.39
CA VAL A 205 13.85 -3.62 8.46
C VAL A 205 13.66 -4.27 9.83
N PHE A 206 12.44 -4.74 10.13
CA PHE A 206 12.15 -5.43 11.39
C PHE A 206 13.02 -6.68 11.56
N LYS A 207 13.15 -7.50 10.51
CA LYS A 207 14.01 -8.69 10.53
C LYS A 207 15.49 -8.32 10.75
N ALA A 208 15.99 -7.27 10.10
CA ALA A 208 17.37 -6.81 10.27
C ALA A 208 17.66 -6.30 11.70
N MET A 209 16.66 -5.72 12.37
CA MET A 209 16.75 -5.27 13.76
C MET A 209 16.39 -6.38 14.78
N ASN A 210 16.10 -7.60 14.35
CA ASN A 210 15.58 -8.69 15.18
C ASN A 210 14.29 -8.30 15.96
N MET A 211 13.46 -7.46 15.36
CA MET A 211 12.17 -7.04 15.90
C MET A 211 11.05 -7.95 15.43
N GLN A 212 10.09 -8.19 16.30
CA GLN A 212 8.90 -9.00 15.98
C GLN A 212 7.87 -8.15 15.21
N LEU A 213 7.33 -8.72 14.13
CA LEU A 213 6.31 -8.09 13.29
C LEU A 213 5.12 -9.05 13.10
N CYS A 214 3.92 -8.50 12.93
CA CYS A 214 2.78 -9.33 12.56
C CYS A 214 2.96 -9.96 11.16
N LYS A 215 2.36 -11.12 10.91
CA LYS A 215 2.42 -11.76 9.59
C LYS A 215 1.68 -10.91 8.54
N TYR A 216 2.06 -11.04 7.26
CA TYR A 216 1.40 -10.33 6.15
C TYR A 216 -0.13 -10.55 6.11
N ASN A 217 -0.59 -11.78 6.39
CA ASN A 217 -2.02 -12.10 6.46
C ASN A 217 -2.73 -11.29 7.56
N THR A 218 -2.06 -11.02 8.68
CA THR A 218 -2.62 -10.15 9.75
C THR A 218 -2.68 -8.70 9.29
N PHE A 219 -1.63 -8.19 8.65
CA PHE A 219 -1.64 -6.85 8.04
C PHE A 219 -2.77 -6.68 7.03
N ARG A 220 -2.94 -7.62 6.10
CA ARG A 220 -4.04 -7.57 5.10
C ARG A 220 -5.41 -7.73 5.74
N ARG A 221 -5.54 -8.53 6.80
CA ARG A 221 -6.78 -8.60 7.59
C ARG A 221 -7.10 -7.25 8.23
N HIS A 222 -6.10 -6.58 8.82
CA HIS A 222 -6.30 -5.24 9.36
C HIS A 222 -6.76 -4.25 8.29
N ALA A 223 -6.11 -4.28 7.12
CA ALA A 223 -6.49 -3.44 5.99
C ALA A 223 -7.95 -3.64 5.58
N ARG A 224 -8.35 -4.88 5.30
CA ARG A 224 -9.71 -5.21 4.83
C ARG A 224 -10.80 -4.96 5.87
N MET A 225 -10.51 -5.21 7.15
CA MET A 225 -11.53 -5.14 8.21
C MET A 225 -11.68 -3.75 8.82
N PHE A 226 -10.61 -2.96 8.86
CA PHE A 226 -10.59 -1.70 9.61
C PHE A 226 -10.17 -0.52 8.73
N ILE A 227 -9.06 -0.63 7.99
CA ILE A 227 -8.43 0.51 7.32
C ILE A 227 -9.20 0.90 6.06
N GLU A 228 -9.41 -0.02 5.14
CA GLU A 228 -10.09 0.19 3.86
C GLU A 228 -11.54 0.71 4.08
N PRO A 229 -12.36 0.10 4.98
CA PRO A 229 -13.70 0.63 5.27
C PRO A 229 -13.69 2.04 5.88
N ALA A 230 -12.72 2.33 6.76
CA ALA A 230 -12.60 3.66 7.37
C ALA A 230 -12.23 4.73 6.32
N ILE A 231 -11.30 4.41 5.42
CA ILE A 231 -10.91 5.29 4.29
C ILE A 231 -12.14 5.55 3.40
N VAL A 232 -12.85 4.51 2.98
CA VAL A 232 -14.03 4.65 2.12
C VAL A 232 -15.12 5.48 2.79
N SER A 233 -15.41 5.21 4.07
CA SER A 233 -16.40 5.98 4.83
C SER A 233 -16.02 7.46 4.97
N TYR A 234 -14.74 7.73 5.27
CA TYR A 234 -14.24 9.10 5.37
C TYR A 234 -14.30 9.83 4.02
N TRP A 235 -13.89 9.16 2.94
CA TRP A 235 -13.95 9.70 1.59
C TRP A 235 -15.38 10.03 1.18
N GLN A 236 -16.32 9.09 1.31
CA GLN A 236 -17.73 9.30 0.95
C GLN A 236 -18.35 10.47 1.70
N LYS A 237 -18.11 10.57 3.01
CA LYS A 237 -18.61 11.68 3.83
C LYS A 237 -17.99 13.02 3.40
N SER A 238 -16.70 13.02 3.10
CA SER A 238 -15.99 14.22 2.66
C SER A 238 -16.46 14.67 1.27
N GLN A 239 -16.59 13.72 0.35
CA GLN A 239 -17.07 13.93 -1.01
C GLN A 239 -18.49 14.49 -1.01
N GLU A 240 -19.41 13.91 -0.23
CA GLU A 240 -20.78 14.44 -0.09
C GLU A 240 -20.76 15.90 0.38
N GLY A 241 -19.94 16.23 1.38
CA GLY A 241 -19.82 17.61 1.86
C GLY A 241 -19.17 18.57 0.85
N MET A 242 -18.33 18.08 -0.05
CA MET A 242 -17.78 18.89 -1.15
C MET A 242 -18.82 19.10 -2.25
N LEU A 243 -19.53 18.05 -2.67
CA LEU A 243 -20.57 18.12 -3.70
C LEU A 243 -21.74 19.02 -3.28
N GLN A 244 -22.14 19.00 -1.99
CA GLN A 244 -23.14 19.92 -1.46
C GLN A 244 -22.72 21.39 -1.54
N LYS A 245 -21.43 21.68 -1.32
CA LYS A 245 -20.91 23.05 -1.47
C LYS A 245 -20.93 23.47 -2.94
N LEU A 246 -20.48 22.59 -3.84
CA LEU A 246 -20.50 22.84 -5.28
C LEU A 246 -21.91 23.03 -5.84
N HIS A 247 -22.91 22.28 -5.33
CA HIS A 247 -24.31 22.47 -5.71
C HIS A 247 -24.84 23.87 -5.36
N ALA A 248 -24.35 24.46 -4.27
CA ALA A 248 -24.71 25.81 -3.85
C ALA A 248 -23.97 26.90 -4.65
N GLU A 249 -22.93 26.56 -5.41
CA GLU A 249 -22.23 27.49 -6.30
C GLU A 249 -22.98 27.63 -7.63
N GLU A 250 -23.01 28.86 -8.18
CA GLU A 250 -23.70 29.14 -9.44
C GLU A 250 -23.03 28.44 -10.63
N LYS A 251 -21.69 28.43 -10.64
CA LYS A 251 -20.85 27.99 -11.74
C LYS A 251 -19.55 27.40 -11.21
N VAL A 252 -19.28 26.13 -11.54
CA VAL A 252 -18.11 25.39 -11.08
C VAL A 252 -17.14 25.15 -12.22
N ILE A 253 -15.85 25.40 -11.97
CA ILE A 253 -14.76 25.11 -12.90
C ILE A 253 -14.00 23.90 -12.38
N VAL A 254 -13.90 22.86 -13.21
CA VAL A 254 -13.24 21.62 -12.82
C VAL A 254 -12.05 21.28 -13.73
N GLY A 255 -11.09 20.55 -13.20
CA GLY A 255 -9.98 19.97 -13.94
C GLY A 255 -10.02 18.46 -13.84
N GLY A 256 -9.64 17.76 -14.91
CA GLY A 256 -9.71 16.32 -14.98
C GLY A 256 -8.48 15.70 -15.64
N ASP A 257 -7.90 14.68 -14.99
CA ASP A 257 -6.74 13.93 -15.48
C ASP A 257 -6.83 12.45 -15.06
N MET A 258 -6.25 11.55 -15.86
CA MET A 258 -6.10 10.13 -15.53
C MET A 258 -4.65 9.72 -15.30
N ARG A 259 -4.43 8.99 -14.20
CA ARG A 259 -3.20 8.24 -13.97
C ARG A 259 -3.43 6.75 -14.19
N ALA A 260 -2.56 6.11 -14.96
CA ALA A 260 -2.60 4.66 -15.21
C ALA A 260 -1.55 3.90 -14.38
N ASP A 261 -1.83 2.63 -14.07
CA ASP A 261 -0.94 1.76 -13.29
C ASP A 261 0.34 1.33 -14.02
N SER A 262 0.33 1.37 -15.36
CA SER A 262 1.50 1.12 -16.19
C SER A 262 1.48 1.98 -17.47
N PRO A 263 2.64 2.25 -18.08
CA PRO A 263 2.71 3.03 -19.31
C PRO A 263 2.09 2.31 -20.51
N GLY A 264 1.57 3.10 -21.45
CA GLY A 264 1.12 2.63 -22.75
C GLY A 264 -0.12 1.73 -22.71
N HIS A 265 -0.25 0.87 -23.72
CA HIS A 265 -1.47 0.10 -23.94
C HIS A 265 -1.70 -1.06 -22.95
N SER A 266 -0.74 -1.35 -22.06
CA SER A 266 -0.81 -2.47 -21.11
C SER A 266 -1.48 -2.13 -19.77
N ALA A 267 -1.91 -0.88 -19.58
CA ALA A 267 -2.56 -0.47 -18.33
C ALA A 267 -3.79 -1.32 -18.01
N LYS A 268 -3.84 -1.82 -16.77
CA LYS A 268 -4.97 -2.60 -16.26
C LYS A 268 -5.95 -1.72 -15.52
N PHE A 269 -5.44 -0.73 -14.79
CA PHE A 269 -6.25 0.20 -14.01
C PHE A 269 -5.84 1.65 -14.30
N GLY A 270 -6.83 2.52 -14.40
CA GLY A 270 -6.67 3.97 -14.46
C GLY A 270 -7.50 4.62 -13.37
N SER A 271 -6.92 5.59 -12.65
CA SER A 271 -7.64 6.46 -11.72
C SER A 271 -7.84 7.83 -12.37
N TYR A 272 -9.07 8.15 -12.71
CA TYR A 272 -9.46 9.48 -13.17
C TYR A 272 -9.76 10.36 -11.96
N THR A 273 -9.17 11.54 -11.92
CA THR A 273 -9.31 12.51 -10.81
C THR A 273 -10.03 13.73 -11.33
N MET A 274 -11.13 14.11 -10.69
CA MET A 274 -11.83 15.37 -10.93
C MET A 274 -11.54 16.33 -9.77
N MET A 275 -11.13 17.55 -10.10
CA MET A 275 -10.73 18.57 -9.14
C MET A 275 -11.53 19.85 -9.37
N ASP A 276 -12.06 20.44 -8.31
CA ASP A 276 -12.53 21.81 -8.33
C ASP A 276 -11.31 22.74 -8.29
N LEU A 277 -11.12 23.49 -9.37
CA LEU A 277 -9.94 24.34 -9.59
C LEU A 277 -9.99 25.62 -8.76
N LYS A 278 -11.16 26.07 -8.32
CA LYS A 278 -11.29 27.29 -7.53
C LYS A 278 -10.86 27.06 -6.09
N ASN A 279 -11.29 25.96 -5.48
CA ASN A 279 -10.98 25.63 -4.09
C ASN A 279 -9.77 24.69 -3.95
N ASN A 280 -9.16 24.27 -5.06
CA ASN A 280 -8.06 23.31 -5.11
C ASN A 280 -8.37 22.00 -4.37
N LYS A 281 -9.54 21.41 -4.65
CA LYS A 281 -9.97 20.16 -4.00
C LYS A 281 -10.32 19.08 -5.01
N VAL A 282 -9.82 17.88 -4.77
CA VAL A 282 -10.28 16.68 -5.49
C VAL A 282 -11.71 16.39 -5.04
N VAL A 283 -12.65 16.42 -5.99
CA VAL A 283 -14.09 16.26 -5.75
C VAL A 283 -14.59 14.89 -6.17
N ASP A 284 -13.87 14.20 -7.05
CA ASP A 284 -14.17 12.83 -7.44
C ASP A 284 -12.93 12.04 -7.86
N LEU A 285 -13.00 10.73 -7.66
CA LEU A 285 -11.97 9.75 -7.99
C LEU A 285 -12.64 8.50 -8.56
N GLN A 286 -12.43 8.24 -9.85
CA GLN A 286 -13.02 7.10 -10.56
C GLN A 286 -11.94 6.08 -10.91
N LEU A 287 -12.04 4.89 -10.31
CA LEU A 287 -11.20 3.76 -10.69
C LEU A 287 -11.84 3.03 -11.87
N VAL A 288 -11.10 2.91 -12.97
CA VAL A 288 -11.55 2.29 -14.22
C VAL A 288 -10.62 1.14 -14.55
N GLN A 289 -11.18 -0.04 -14.85
CA GLN A 289 -10.40 -1.20 -15.28
C GLN A 289 -10.44 -1.34 -16.80
N SER A 290 -9.30 -1.53 -17.47
CA SER A 290 -9.23 -1.56 -18.94
C SER A 290 -10.14 -2.61 -19.59
N ASN A 291 -10.31 -3.77 -18.97
CA ASN A 291 -11.20 -4.82 -19.47
C ASN A 291 -12.69 -4.42 -19.48
N GLU A 292 -13.10 -3.46 -18.64
CA GLU A 292 -14.49 -3.01 -18.56
C GLU A 292 -14.87 -2.05 -19.69
N VAL A 293 -13.87 -1.39 -20.27
CA VAL A 293 -14.01 -0.37 -21.34
C VAL A 293 -13.37 -0.80 -22.67
N GLY A 294 -12.96 -2.06 -22.80
CA GLY A 294 -12.37 -2.57 -24.04
C GLY A 294 -10.97 -2.03 -24.34
N GLY A 295 -10.21 -1.63 -23.32
CA GLY A 295 -8.80 -1.26 -23.43
C GLY A 295 -8.42 -0.01 -22.66
N SER A 296 -7.12 0.12 -22.39
CA SER A 296 -6.54 1.24 -21.63
C SER A 296 -6.79 2.62 -22.24
N TYR A 297 -6.91 2.68 -23.57
CA TYR A 297 -7.18 3.91 -24.31
C TYR A 297 -8.54 4.55 -24.00
N HIS A 298 -9.52 3.75 -23.56
CA HIS A 298 -10.88 4.23 -23.27
C HIS A 298 -11.09 4.59 -21.81
N MET A 299 -10.12 4.32 -20.94
CA MET A 299 -10.31 4.46 -19.49
C MET A 299 -10.47 5.92 -19.06
N GLU A 300 -9.74 6.84 -19.70
CA GLU A 300 -9.78 8.26 -19.36
C GLU A 300 -11.15 8.87 -19.68
N LEU A 301 -11.65 8.59 -20.89
CA LEU A 301 -12.97 9.03 -21.32
C LEU A 301 -14.07 8.47 -20.40
N GLU A 302 -13.95 7.21 -20.01
CA GLU A 302 -14.92 6.59 -19.11
C GLU A 302 -14.89 7.22 -17.71
N GLY A 303 -13.70 7.45 -17.15
CA GLY A 303 -13.55 8.11 -15.86
C GLY A 303 -14.13 9.53 -15.86
N LEU A 304 -13.90 10.28 -16.94
CA LEU A 304 -14.51 11.59 -17.16
C LEU A 304 -16.04 11.50 -17.21
N LYS A 305 -16.61 10.55 -17.96
CA LYS A 305 -18.06 10.36 -18.07
C LYS A 305 -18.71 10.11 -16.71
N ARG A 306 -18.16 9.16 -15.94
CA ARG A 306 -18.65 8.84 -14.58
C ARG A 306 -18.61 10.05 -13.65
N SER A 307 -17.52 10.82 -13.72
CA SER A 307 -17.34 12.01 -12.89
C SER A 307 -18.35 13.11 -13.26
N LEU A 308 -18.58 13.36 -14.56
CA LEU A 308 -19.57 14.33 -15.02
C LEU A 308 -21.01 13.90 -14.69
N GLU A 309 -21.31 12.61 -14.81
CA GLU A 309 -22.59 12.04 -14.40
C GLU A 309 -22.83 12.26 -12.91
N LEU A 310 -21.85 11.98 -12.06
CA LEU A 310 -21.93 12.25 -10.62
C LEU A 310 -22.21 13.72 -10.33
N LEU A 311 -21.49 14.66 -10.95
CA LEU A 311 -21.71 16.10 -10.76
C LEU A 311 -23.13 16.50 -11.17
N LYS A 312 -23.61 15.97 -12.31
CA LYS A 312 -24.96 16.22 -12.81
C LYS A 312 -26.04 15.66 -11.87
N GLU A 313 -25.88 14.43 -11.38
CA GLU A 313 -26.80 13.80 -10.42
C GLU A 313 -26.90 14.58 -9.10
N ARG A 314 -25.80 15.22 -8.70
CA ARG A 314 -25.75 16.09 -7.51
C ARG A 314 -26.16 17.54 -7.79
N GLY A 315 -26.64 17.83 -8.99
CA GLY A 315 -27.14 19.15 -9.36
C GLY A 315 -26.05 20.23 -9.41
N VAL A 316 -24.80 19.85 -9.65
CA VAL A 316 -23.70 20.80 -9.79
C VAL A 316 -23.76 21.43 -11.18
N THR A 317 -23.76 22.77 -11.23
CA THR A 317 -23.79 23.53 -12.48
C THR A 317 -22.36 23.79 -12.95
N LEU A 318 -21.94 23.08 -13.99
CA LEU A 318 -20.60 23.20 -14.57
C LEU A 318 -20.51 24.43 -15.49
N ASP A 319 -19.46 25.24 -15.32
CA ASP A 319 -19.12 26.34 -16.23
C ASP A 319 -18.18 25.87 -17.34
N CYS A 320 -17.04 25.29 -16.97
CA CYS A 320 -16.09 24.71 -17.90
C CYS A 320 -15.24 23.61 -17.24
N ILE A 321 -14.58 22.83 -18.10
CA ILE A 321 -13.64 21.80 -17.70
C ILE A 321 -12.26 22.01 -18.33
N VAL A 322 -11.20 21.79 -17.57
CA VAL A 322 -9.81 21.79 -18.04
C VAL A 322 -9.32 20.36 -18.14
N THR A 323 -8.89 19.92 -19.33
CA THR A 323 -8.31 18.58 -19.53
C THR A 323 -7.16 18.62 -20.54
N ASP A 324 -6.54 17.48 -20.75
CA ASP A 324 -5.57 17.28 -21.83
C ASP A 324 -6.20 17.29 -23.22
N ARG A 325 -5.31 17.39 -24.23
CA ARG A 325 -5.67 17.37 -25.66
C ARG A 325 -5.94 15.94 -26.15
N HIS A 326 -6.88 15.24 -25.52
CA HIS A 326 -7.31 13.91 -25.95
C HIS A 326 -8.51 14.00 -26.91
N LEU A 327 -8.37 13.46 -28.14
CA LEU A 327 -9.37 13.61 -29.21
C LEU A 327 -10.75 13.08 -28.83
N GLN A 328 -10.83 11.93 -28.18
CA GLN A 328 -12.13 11.36 -27.78
C GLN A 328 -12.82 12.18 -26.70
N ILE A 329 -12.05 12.83 -25.81
CA ILE A 329 -12.59 13.70 -24.77
C ILE A 329 -13.15 14.97 -25.40
N GLN A 330 -12.41 15.56 -26.35
CA GLN A 330 -12.87 16.74 -27.08
C GLN A 330 -14.17 16.49 -27.85
N GLU A 331 -14.25 15.35 -28.54
CA GLU A 331 -15.47 14.94 -29.24
C GLU A 331 -16.65 14.80 -28.28
N PHE A 332 -16.47 14.06 -27.19
CA PHE A 332 -17.51 13.84 -26.19
C PHE A 332 -17.98 15.12 -25.50
N LEU A 333 -17.07 16.00 -25.10
CA LEU A 333 -17.41 17.27 -24.42
C LEU A 333 -18.14 18.22 -25.37
N ARG A 334 -17.75 18.26 -26.64
CA ARG A 334 -18.44 19.03 -27.68
C ARG A 334 -19.86 18.54 -27.89
N GLU A 335 -20.06 17.23 -27.98
CA GLU A 335 -21.40 16.62 -28.09
C GLU A 335 -22.26 16.90 -26.84
N SER A 336 -21.62 16.94 -25.67
CA SER A 336 -22.28 17.22 -24.38
C SER A 336 -22.49 18.72 -24.11
N SER A 337 -22.12 19.60 -25.05
CA SER A 337 -22.18 21.07 -24.90
C SER A 337 -21.45 21.61 -23.66
N VAL A 338 -20.38 20.94 -23.22
CA VAL A 338 -19.53 21.38 -22.11
C VAL A 338 -18.37 22.22 -22.66
N THR A 339 -18.16 23.41 -22.11
CA THR A 339 -17.02 24.24 -22.47
C THR A 339 -15.73 23.62 -21.96
N GLN A 340 -14.79 23.33 -22.87
CA GLN A 340 -13.48 22.75 -22.56
C GLN A 340 -12.37 23.78 -22.75
N PHE A 341 -11.44 23.81 -21.79
CA PHE A 341 -10.13 24.45 -21.92
C PHE A 341 -9.02 23.39 -21.83
N PHE A 342 -7.84 23.72 -22.36
CA PHE A 342 -6.70 22.81 -22.35
C PHE A 342 -5.75 23.11 -21.21
N ASP A 343 -5.27 22.06 -20.55
CA ASP A 343 -4.17 22.18 -19.61
C ASP A 343 -2.89 22.61 -20.35
N VAL A 344 -2.35 23.78 -19.97
CA VAL A 344 -1.15 24.36 -20.58
C VAL A 344 0.12 23.63 -20.12
N TRP A 345 0.08 22.96 -18.96
CA TRP A 345 1.23 22.23 -18.43
C TRP A 345 1.71 21.12 -19.38
N HIS A 346 0.79 20.43 -20.05
CA HIS A 346 1.15 19.44 -21.06
C HIS A 346 1.74 20.06 -22.35
N ILE A 347 1.40 21.32 -22.66
CA ILE A 347 1.98 22.03 -23.81
C ILE A 347 3.48 22.32 -23.57
N GLU A 348 3.84 22.67 -22.34
CA GLU A 348 5.24 22.93 -21.95
C GLU A 348 6.09 21.64 -21.90
N LYS A 349 5.49 20.48 -21.59
CA LYS A 349 6.23 19.20 -21.60
C LYS A 349 6.52 18.66 -22.99
N ASP A 350 5.61 18.87 -23.94
CA ASP A 350 5.80 18.45 -25.35
C ASP A 350 6.74 19.37 -26.13
N THR A 351 7.01 20.56 -25.60
CA THR A 351 7.95 21.53 -26.19
C THR A 351 9.24 21.58 -25.37
N ASN A 352 10.32 21.02 -25.93
CA ASN A 352 11.70 21.03 -25.45
C ASN A 352 12.00 22.00 -24.25
N PRO A 353 12.47 21.53 -23.08
CA PRO A 353 12.56 22.31 -21.82
C PRO A 353 13.58 23.47 -21.82
N ALA A 354 14.00 23.98 -22.98
CA ALA A 354 15.02 25.01 -23.12
C ALA A 354 14.47 26.40 -23.48
N SER A 355 13.15 26.62 -23.55
CA SER A 355 12.63 27.96 -23.83
C SER A 355 11.26 28.20 -23.22
N TYR A 356 11.18 29.23 -22.39
CA TYR A 356 9.99 29.85 -21.77
C TYR A 356 9.63 29.46 -20.33
N ILE A 357 10.62 29.45 -19.42
CA ILE A 357 10.34 29.83 -18.02
C ILE A 357 10.26 31.36 -17.97
N SER A 358 9.10 31.91 -18.30
CA SER A 358 8.62 33.15 -17.68
C SER A 358 7.17 33.39 -18.05
N ARG A 359 6.30 33.26 -17.04
CA ARG A 359 4.89 33.67 -16.97
C ARG A 359 3.85 32.60 -17.34
N ILE A 360 3.52 31.77 -16.36
CA ILE A 360 2.12 31.37 -16.13
C ILE A 360 1.85 31.58 -14.64
N ILE A 361 0.83 32.39 -14.35
CA ILE A 361 0.34 32.73 -13.01
C ILE A 361 -0.80 31.75 -12.68
N PHE A 362 -0.83 31.35 -11.41
CA PHE A 362 -1.72 30.41 -10.71
C PHE A 362 -3.14 30.21 -11.25
#